data_AF-A0A849ZXA8-F1
#
_entry.id   AF-A0A849ZXA8-F1
#
_cell.length_a   1.000
_cell.length_b   1.000
_cell.length_c   1.000
_cell.angle_alpha   90.00
_cell.angle_beta   90.00
_cell.angle_gamma   90.00
#
_symmetry.space_group_name_H-M   'P 1'
#
loop_
_entity.id
_entity.type
_entity.pdbx_description
1 polymer ?
#
loop_
_entity_poly.entity_id
_entity_poly.type
_entity_poly.pdbx_seq_one_letter_code
_entity_poly.pdbx_strand_id
1 'polypeptide(L)'
;MELSPAQQRRVDGIVREIDEYLTLRFGHAERVNPKIGQFVDDLKAQLLVNLRAVLTKGKAWGAEKRMVADVLCGDDLDKRYALLNTTGQYSIMHEVITSLAESDKADNVVHIGNMRDLYQAIDPSISSLIELAETWIWWDLPDGVTLQAHSGQLTRIHRLADMEITEQVTDHYRQVLSLEPGTPVTREMMLRFEVRRLHRLMTEFELRRRDDLAHTQVLKRDIVEAGGVDQMILDLGTEIQTLQRLERAESFDEPTIEHFARKLAADPAHVERHHIIDWQREHIARLKQQVWTALHTGQVLGEPRNFKLEQLARLRAEFEGILRALPELAPEGAAAP
;
A
#
# COMPACT_ATOMS: atom_id res chain seq x y z
N MET A 1 -17.70 -7.20 19.66
CA MET A 1 -16.79 -8.24 20.18
C MET A 1 -15.40 -7.65 20.13
N GLU A 2 -14.74 -7.48 21.28
CA GLU A 2 -13.37 -6.95 21.31
C GLU A 2 -12.39 -7.99 20.74
N LEU A 3 -11.50 -7.53 19.87
CA LEU A 3 -10.47 -8.39 19.27
C LEU A 3 -9.36 -8.63 20.29
N SER A 4 -8.85 -9.86 20.35
CA SER A 4 -7.64 -10.13 21.13
C SER A 4 -6.43 -9.38 20.55
N PRO A 5 -5.38 -9.08 21.35
CA PRO A 5 -4.18 -8.41 20.85
C PRO A 5 -3.48 -9.14 19.69
N ALA A 6 -3.62 -10.47 19.60
CA ALA A 6 -3.10 -11.25 18.48
C ALA A 6 -3.92 -11.05 17.20
N GLN A 7 -5.25 -11.03 17.33
CA GLN A 7 -6.18 -10.78 16.22
C GLN A 7 -6.03 -9.36 15.68
N GLN A 8 -5.94 -8.37 16.57
CA GLN A 8 -5.72 -6.97 16.22
C GLN A 8 -4.43 -6.81 15.39
N ARG A 9 -3.31 -7.40 15.85
CA ARG A 9 -2.04 -7.37 15.13
C ARG A 9 -2.10 -8.03 13.74
N ARG A 10 -2.87 -9.11 13.57
CA ARG A 10 -3.06 -9.75 12.26
C ARG A 10 -3.80 -8.81 11.31
N VAL A 11 -4.91 -8.23 11.77
CA VAL A 11 -5.72 -7.29 10.97
C VAL A 11 -4.91 -6.06 10.60
N ASP A 12 -4.31 -5.39 11.58
CA ASP A 12 -3.50 -4.18 11.35
C ASP A 12 -2.31 -4.45 10.43
N GLY A 13 -1.65 -5.60 10.62
CA GLY A 13 -0.54 -6.02 9.77
C GLY A 13 -0.94 -6.22 8.32
N ILE A 14 -2.03 -6.94 8.03
CA ILE A 14 -2.54 -7.11 6.66
C ILE A 14 -2.93 -5.75 6.07
N VAL A 15 -3.67 -4.92 6.82
CA VAL A 15 -4.09 -3.58 6.36
C VAL A 15 -2.89 -2.70 6.02
N ARG A 16 -1.83 -2.74 6.85
CA ARG A 16 -0.57 -2.00 6.60
C ARG A 16 0.10 -2.42 5.28
N GLU A 17 0.21 -3.72 5.04
CA GLU A 17 0.81 -4.22 3.79
C GLU A 17 -0.05 -3.83 2.56
N ILE A 18 -1.37 -3.85 2.68
CA ILE A 18 -2.28 -3.45 1.59
C ILE A 18 -2.27 -1.93 1.35
N ASP A 19 -2.16 -1.11 2.39
CA ASP A 19 -2.00 0.34 2.26
C ASP A 19 -0.75 0.71 1.43
N GLU A 20 0.37 -0.01 1.64
CA GLU A 20 1.58 0.21 0.84
C GLU A 20 1.36 -0.12 -0.64
N TYR A 21 0.70 -1.25 -0.95
CA TYR A 21 0.35 -1.59 -2.34
C TYR A 21 -0.61 -0.57 -2.97
N LEU A 22 -1.67 -0.17 -2.26
CA LEU A 22 -2.62 0.82 -2.74
C LEU A 22 -1.94 2.16 -2.99
N THR A 23 -1.05 2.60 -2.10
CA THR A 23 -0.28 3.84 -2.27
C THR A 23 0.55 3.81 -3.56
N LEU A 24 1.25 2.69 -3.83
CA LEU A 24 2.03 2.55 -5.07
C LEU A 24 1.14 2.53 -6.33
N ARG A 25 -0.01 1.83 -6.27
CA ARG A 25 -0.94 1.74 -7.41
C ARG A 25 -1.65 3.05 -7.69
N PHE A 26 -2.13 3.74 -6.66
CA PHE A 26 -2.69 5.08 -6.81
C PHE A 26 -1.65 6.06 -7.32
N GLY A 27 -0.42 6.03 -6.80
CA GLY A 27 0.67 6.85 -7.34
C GLY A 27 0.95 6.55 -8.83
N HIS A 28 0.76 5.32 -9.30
CA HIS A 28 0.79 5.02 -10.74
C HIS A 28 -0.41 5.63 -11.46
N ALA A 29 -1.62 5.38 -10.98
CA ALA A 29 -2.84 5.87 -11.60
C ALA A 29 -2.88 7.41 -11.69
N GLU A 30 -2.38 8.13 -10.68
CA GLU A 30 -2.27 9.58 -10.67
C GLU A 30 -1.33 10.11 -11.75
N ARG A 31 -0.22 9.41 -12.02
CA ARG A 31 0.66 9.78 -13.14
C ARG A 31 -0.01 9.64 -14.51
N VAL A 32 -0.93 8.68 -14.64
CA VAL A 32 -1.68 8.46 -15.88
C VAL A 32 -2.86 9.44 -15.99
N ASN A 33 -3.57 9.67 -14.88
CA ASN A 33 -4.69 10.59 -14.80
C ASN A 33 -4.61 11.44 -13.52
N PRO A 34 -3.96 12.61 -13.57
CA PRO A 34 -3.74 13.45 -12.38
C PRO A 34 -5.00 13.94 -11.69
N LYS A 35 -6.16 13.93 -12.38
CA LYS A 35 -7.44 14.35 -11.79
C LYS A 35 -7.86 13.46 -10.63
N ILE A 36 -7.42 12.20 -10.61
CA ILE A 36 -7.83 11.26 -9.56
C ILE A 36 -7.24 11.62 -8.20
N GLY A 37 -6.10 12.31 -8.18
CA GLY A 37 -5.39 12.63 -6.93
C GLY A 37 -6.19 13.50 -5.96
N GLN A 38 -7.26 14.13 -6.43
CA GLN A 38 -8.18 14.92 -5.58
C GLN A 38 -8.96 14.07 -4.58
N PHE A 39 -9.10 12.76 -4.81
CA PHE A 39 -9.91 11.87 -3.96
C PHE A 39 -9.21 10.55 -3.60
N VAL A 40 -7.93 10.38 -3.96
CA VAL A 40 -7.16 9.16 -3.70
C VAL A 40 -7.08 8.85 -2.21
N ASP A 41 -6.77 9.83 -1.37
CA ASP A 41 -6.60 9.62 0.07
C ASP A 41 -7.90 9.18 0.74
N ASP A 42 -9.01 9.85 0.41
CA ASP A 42 -10.34 9.51 0.93
C ASP A 42 -10.78 8.12 0.45
N LEU A 43 -10.62 7.83 -0.85
CA LEU A 43 -10.97 6.54 -1.41
C LEU A 43 -10.14 5.42 -0.79
N LYS A 44 -8.82 5.62 -0.66
CA LYS A 44 -7.91 4.66 -0.02
C LYS A 44 -8.29 4.42 1.43
N ALA A 45 -8.57 5.47 2.19
CA ALA A 45 -8.99 5.35 3.60
C ALA A 45 -10.26 4.50 3.73
N GLN A 46 -11.28 4.76 2.90
CA GLN A 46 -12.53 4.00 2.91
C GLN A 46 -12.33 2.54 2.48
N LEU A 47 -11.52 2.29 1.44
CA LEU A 47 -11.14 0.94 1.03
C LEU A 47 -10.46 0.15 2.15
N LEU A 48 -9.55 0.78 2.90
CA LEU A 48 -8.87 0.13 4.03
C LEU A 48 -9.80 -0.11 5.23
N VAL A 49 -10.78 0.78 5.47
CA VAL A 49 -11.84 0.56 6.46
C VAL A 49 -12.70 -0.65 6.08
N ASN A 50 -13.09 -0.75 4.81
CA ASN A 50 -13.86 -1.90 4.31
C ASN A 50 -13.06 -3.20 4.40
N LEU A 51 -11.78 -3.17 4.04
CA LEU A 51 -10.90 -4.31 4.22
C LEU A 51 -10.80 -4.72 5.69
N ARG A 52 -10.66 -3.77 6.61
CA ARG A 52 -10.64 -4.06 8.06
C ARG A 52 -11.95 -4.71 8.52
N ALA A 53 -13.10 -4.23 8.04
CA ALA A 53 -14.40 -4.83 8.34
C ALA A 53 -14.50 -6.27 7.81
N VAL A 54 -14.00 -6.53 6.59
CA VAL A 54 -13.89 -7.88 6.02
C VAL A 54 -13.01 -8.79 6.89
N LEU A 55 -11.81 -8.34 7.24
CA LEU A 55 -10.82 -9.12 7.98
C LEU A 55 -11.28 -9.48 9.40
N THR A 56 -12.12 -8.65 10.01
CA THR A 56 -12.66 -8.85 11.37
C THR A 56 -13.95 -9.67 11.40
N LYS A 57 -14.54 -9.94 10.24
CA LYS A 57 -15.77 -10.75 10.14
C LYS A 57 -15.49 -12.21 10.43
N GLY A 58 -16.46 -12.88 11.06
CA GLY A 58 -16.43 -14.32 11.27
C GLY A 58 -17.05 -15.06 10.08
N LYS A 59 -16.28 -15.95 9.44
CA LYS A 59 -16.76 -16.87 8.42
C LYS A 59 -17.07 -18.23 9.06
N ALA A 60 -18.19 -18.83 8.68
CA ALA A 60 -18.60 -20.15 9.15
C ALA A 60 -17.97 -21.24 8.28
N TRP A 61 -17.46 -22.29 8.93
CA TRP A 61 -16.99 -23.53 8.35
C TRP A 61 -17.62 -24.70 9.12
N GLY A 62 -18.78 -25.18 8.64
CA GLY A 62 -19.56 -26.18 9.37
C GLY A 62 -20.06 -25.63 10.71
N ALA A 63 -19.73 -26.30 11.81
CA ALA A 63 -20.11 -25.89 13.17
C ALA A 63 -19.19 -24.79 13.75
N GLU A 64 -18.05 -24.51 13.13
CA GLU A 64 -17.09 -23.52 13.62
C GLU A 64 -17.26 -22.17 12.92
N LYS A 65 -17.15 -21.07 13.67
CA LYS A 65 -17.03 -19.72 13.11
C LYS A 65 -15.65 -19.17 13.48
N ARG A 66 -14.83 -18.85 12.48
CA ARG A 66 -13.50 -18.24 12.72
C ARG A 66 -13.40 -16.90 12.01
N MET A 67 -12.59 -16.01 12.57
CA MET A 67 -12.35 -14.70 11.96
C MET A 67 -11.56 -14.85 10.67
N VAL A 68 -11.88 -14.06 9.64
CA VAL A 68 -11.23 -14.10 8.32
C VAL A 68 -9.71 -13.93 8.45
N ALA A 69 -9.23 -12.91 9.18
CA ALA A 69 -7.78 -12.71 9.37
C ALA A 69 -7.08 -13.87 10.11
N ASP A 70 -7.77 -14.57 11.01
CA ASP A 70 -7.20 -15.72 11.71
C ASP A 70 -7.01 -16.92 10.79
N VAL A 71 -7.91 -17.09 9.82
CA VAL A 71 -7.78 -18.14 8.81
C VAL A 71 -6.76 -17.78 7.75
N LEU A 72 -6.73 -16.53 7.30
CA LEU A 72 -5.74 -16.07 6.32
C LEU A 72 -4.31 -16.21 6.85
N CYS A 73 -4.07 -15.86 8.11
CA CYS A 73 -2.77 -16.04 8.77
C CYS A 73 -2.60 -17.40 9.46
N GLY A 74 -3.55 -18.33 9.27
CA GLY A 74 -3.54 -19.66 9.88
C GLY A 74 -2.82 -20.71 9.04
N ASP A 75 -2.76 -21.93 9.58
CA ASP A 75 -2.08 -23.06 8.94
C ASP A 75 -2.97 -23.90 8.01
N ASP A 76 -4.28 -23.65 8.05
CA ASP A 76 -5.28 -24.38 7.27
C ASP A 76 -5.28 -23.84 5.82
N LEU A 77 -4.44 -24.46 4.98
CA LEU A 77 -4.25 -24.06 3.59
C LEU A 77 -5.57 -24.13 2.81
N ASP A 78 -6.39 -25.15 3.04
CA ASP A 78 -7.66 -25.32 2.32
C ASP A 78 -8.63 -24.19 2.63
N LYS A 79 -8.77 -23.83 3.91
CA LYS A 79 -9.60 -22.67 4.29
C LYS A 79 -9.03 -21.35 3.77
N ARG A 80 -7.70 -21.20 3.76
CA ARG A 80 -7.05 -20.00 3.20
C ARG A 80 -7.29 -19.88 1.70
N TYR A 81 -7.10 -20.96 0.94
CA TYR A 81 -7.41 -21.01 -0.49
C TYR A 81 -8.90 -20.80 -0.77
N ALA A 82 -9.78 -21.31 0.08
CA ALA A 82 -11.22 -21.09 -0.03
C ALA A 82 -11.61 -19.61 0.11
N LEU A 83 -10.91 -18.83 0.94
CA LEU A 83 -11.15 -17.39 1.09
C LEU A 83 -10.51 -16.56 -0.02
N LEU A 84 -9.34 -16.99 -0.51
CA LEU A 84 -8.56 -16.24 -1.52
C LEU A 84 -8.98 -16.55 -2.96
N ASN A 85 -9.78 -17.58 -3.20
CA ASN A 85 -10.33 -17.83 -4.54
C ASN A 85 -11.45 -16.83 -4.88
N THR A 86 -11.70 -16.63 -6.17
CA THR A 86 -12.65 -15.64 -6.69
C THR A 86 -14.04 -15.79 -6.06
N THR A 87 -14.56 -17.02 -5.93
CA THR A 87 -15.89 -17.28 -5.33
C THR A 87 -15.94 -16.90 -3.85
N GLY A 88 -14.87 -17.19 -3.10
CA GLY A 88 -14.73 -16.83 -1.70
C GLY A 88 -14.64 -15.33 -1.49
N GLN A 89 -13.87 -14.64 -2.33
CA GLN A 89 -13.76 -13.18 -2.33
C GLN A 89 -15.14 -12.52 -2.53
N TYR A 90 -15.90 -12.95 -3.56
CA TYR A 90 -17.26 -12.46 -3.81
C TYR A 90 -18.21 -12.76 -2.64
N SER A 91 -18.14 -13.97 -2.06
CA SER A 91 -18.99 -14.35 -0.92
C SER A 91 -18.74 -13.47 0.31
N ILE A 92 -17.47 -13.19 0.62
CA ILE A 92 -17.09 -12.33 1.75
C ILE A 92 -17.54 -10.89 1.50
N MET A 93 -17.34 -10.37 0.29
CA MET A 93 -17.80 -9.03 -0.11
C MET A 93 -19.30 -8.87 0.04
N HIS A 94 -20.08 -9.77 -0.56
CA HIS A 94 -21.54 -9.71 -0.47
C HIS A 94 -22.02 -9.84 0.96
N GLU A 95 -21.47 -10.76 1.76
CA GLU A 95 -21.85 -10.88 3.16
C GLU A 95 -21.62 -9.56 3.92
N VAL A 96 -20.51 -8.85 3.67
CA VAL A 96 -20.21 -7.55 4.32
C VAL A 96 -21.16 -6.45 3.86
N ILE A 97 -21.45 -6.37 2.56
CA ILE A 97 -22.39 -5.38 2.00
C ILE A 97 -23.82 -5.62 2.50
N THR A 98 -24.29 -6.87 2.54
CA THR A 98 -25.65 -7.19 3.00
C THR A 98 -25.85 -6.89 4.49
N SER A 99 -24.81 -7.02 5.33
CA SER A 99 -24.90 -6.66 6.76
C SER A 99 -25.01 -5.16 7.05
N LEU A 100 -24.77 -4.29 6.06
CA LEU A 100 -24.89 -2.83 6.17
C LEU A 100 -26.18 -2.28 5.53
N ALA A 101 -26.86 -3.08 4.70
CA ALA A 101 -27.98 -2.65 3.86
C ALA A 101 -29.37 -3.04 4.40
N GLU A 102 -29.49 -3.53 5.63
CA GLU A 102 -30.79 -3.71 6.30
C GLU A 102 -31.30 -2.35 6.83
N SER A 103 -31.76 -1.48 5.91
CA SER A 103 -32.57 -0.31 6.26
C SER A 103 -33.72 -0.13 5.27
N ASP A 104 -34.89 0.22 5.83
CA ASP A 104 -36.19 0.24 5.16
C ASP A 104 -36.22 1.02 3.85
N LYS A 105 -36.88 0.43 2.85
CA LYS A 105 -37.09 1.01 1.52
C LYS A 105 -38.08 2.16 1.57
N ALA A 106 -37.63 3.37 1.23
CA ALA A 106 -38.50 4.51 0.92
C ALA A 106 -38.20 5.04 -0.47
N ASP A 107 -39.24 5.14 -1.30
CA ASP A 107 -39.18 5.69 -2.66
C ASP A 107 -38.86 7.21 -2.58
N ASN A 108 -37.80 7.65 -3.25
CA ASN A 108 -37.29 9.03 -3.43
C ASN A 108 -36.00 9.44 -2.69
N VAL A 109 -35.18 8.49 -2.20
CA VAL A 109 -33.84 8.79 -1.67
C VAL A 109 -32.79 8.20 -2.59
N VAL A 110 -31.71 8.94 -2.90
CA VAL A 110 -30.52 8.37 -3.58
C VAL A 110 -29.97 7.28 -2.67
N HIS A 111 -30.17 6.02 -3.05
CA HIS A 111 -29.73 4.87 -2.27
C HIS A 111 -28.23 4.69 -2.43
N ILE A 112 -27.50 5.02 -1.37
CA ILE A 112 -26.06 4.82 -1.27
C ILE A 112 -25.86 3.55 -0.42
N GLY A 113 -25.76 2.39 -1.06
CA GLY A 113 -25.61 1.10 -0.39
C GLY A 113 -24.15 0.65 -0.21
N ASN A 114 -23.23 1.25 -0.97
CA ASN A 114 -21.80 0.99 -0.91
C ASN A 114 -21.01 2.22 -1.43
N MET A 115 -19.67 2.15 -1.36
CA MET A 115 -18.79 3.22 -1.84
C MET A 115 -18.96 3.54 -3.33
N ARG A 116 -19.17 2.53 -4.17
CA ARG A 116 -19.38 2.73 -5.61
C ARG A 116 -20.62 3.58 -5.83
N ASP A 117 -21.73 3.27 -5.15
CA ASP A 117 -22.97 4.04 -5.21
C ASP A 117 -22.75 5.50 -4.75
N LEU A 118 -21.98 5.70 -3.68
CA LEU A 118 -21.65 7.03 -3.14
C LEU A 118 -20.92 7.89 -4.17
N TYR A 119 -19.80 7.39 -4.70
CA TYR A 119 -18.98 8.15 -5.63
C TYR A 119 -19.63 8.24 -7.02
N GLN A 120 -20.36 7.21 -7.46
CA GLN A 120 -21.09 7.26 -8.72
C GLN A 120 -22.20 8.31 -8.69
N ALA A 121 -22.84 8.54 -7.53
CA ALA A 121 -23.81 9.61 -7.36
C ALA A 121 -23.19 11.02 -7.42
N ILE A 122 -21.89 11.15 -7.10
CA ILE A 122 -21.13 12.42 -7.17
C ILE A 122 -20.56 12.64 -8.58
N ASP A 123 -19.84 11.64 -9.10
CA ASP A 123 -19.22 11.63 -10.41
C ASP A 123 -19.20 10.19 -10.97
N PRO A 124 -20.08 9.87 -11.94
CA PRO A 124 -20.13 8.56 -12.57
C PRO A 124 -18.81 8.10 -13.21
N SER A 125 -17.92 9.02 -13.59
CA SER A 125 -16.64 8.70 -14.22
C SER A 125 -15.64 8.02 -13.26
N ILE A 126 -15.87 8.09 -11.95
CA ILE A 126 -15.01 7.51 -10.91
C ILE A 126 -15.33 6.03 -10.65
N SER A 127 -16.52 5.54 -11.04
CA SER A 127 -16.97 4.17 -10.76
C SER A 127 -15.97 3.09 -11.20
N SER A 128 -15.43 3.21 -12.41
CA SER A 128 -14.45 2.25 -12.94
C SER A 128 -13.13 2.26 -12.18
N LEU A 129 -12.74 3.40 -11.61
CA LEU A 129 -11.54 3.50 -10.79
C LEU A 129 -11.75 2.82 -9.43
N ILE A 130 -12.94 2.94 -8.84
CA ILE A 130 -13.28 2.25 -7.58
C ILE A 130 -13.27 0.75 -7.79
N GLU A 131 -13.91 0.26 -8.86
CA GLU A 131 -13.86 -1.15 -9.25
C GLU A 131 -12.44 -1.66 -9.42
N LEU A 132 -11.60 -0.86 -10.07
CA LEU A 132 -10.19 -1.19 -10.28
C LEU A 132 -9.43 -1.22 -8.94
N ALA A 133 -9.67 -0.26 -8.04
CA ALA A 133 -9.03 -0.20 -6.74
C ALA A 133 -9.47 -1.33 -5.79
N GLU A 134 -10.76 -1.71 -5.82
CA GLU A 134 -11.26 -2.91 -5.15
C GLU A 134 -10.57 -4.17 -5.70
N THR A 135 -10.42 -4.26 -7.02
CA THR A 135 -9.72 -5.38 -7.68
C THR A 135 -8.26 -5.46 -7.27
N TRP A 136 -7.57 -4.32 -7.13
CA TRP A 136 -6.18 -4.28 -6.67
C TRP A 136 -6.01 -4.89 -5.27
N ILE A 137 -6.91 -4.60 -4.34
CA ILE A 137 -6.88 -5.19 -2.99
C ILE A 137 -6.88 -6.71 -3.10
N TRP A 138 -7.72 -7.29 -3.96
CA TRP A 138 -7.80 -8.74 -4.11
C TRP A 138 -6.58 -9.36 -4.79
N TRP A 139 -5.95 -8.64 -5.73
CA TRP A 139 -4.68 -9.07 -6.32
C TRP A 139 -3.55 -9.10 -5.30
N ASP A 140 -3.54 -8.14 -4.37
CA ASP A 140 -2.43 -7.95 -3.43
C ASP A 140 -2.70 -8.60 -2.05
N LEU A 141 -3.95 -8.97 -1.73
CA LEU A 141 -4.32 -9.59 -0.46
C LEU A 141 -3.53 -10.86 -0.14
N PRO A 142 -3.36 -11.84 -1.06
CA PRO A 142 -2.53 -13.01 -0.77
C PRO A 142 -1.10 -12.64 -0.37
N ASP A 143 -0.55 -11.58 -0.96
CA ASP A 143 0.81 -11.12 -0.70
C ASP A 143 0.90 -10.42 0.65
N GLY A 144 -0.01 -9.50 0.96
CA GLY A 144 -0.10 -8.86 2.27
C GLY A 144 -0.31 -9.86 3.41
N VAL A 145 -1.10 -10.90 3.19
CA VAL A 145 -1.30 -12.00 4.15
C VAL A 145 0.00 -12.78 4.38
N THR A 146 0.71 -13.15 3.31
CA THR A 146 1.99 -13.88 3.44
C THR A 146 3.04 -13.03 4.14
N LEU A 147 3.15 -11.73 3.82
CA LEU A 147 4.09 -10.81 4.47
C LEU A 147 3.80 -10.67 5.97
N GLN A 148 2.53 -10.51 6.35
CA GLN A 148 2.14 -10.44 7.75
C GLN A 148 2.36 -11.78 8.48
N ALA A 149 2.03 -12.90 7.83
CA ALA A 149 2.28 -14.23 8.40
C ALA A 149 3.78 -14.47 8.61
N HIS A 150 4.63 -14.03 7.68
CA HIS A 150 6.09 -14.12 7.76
C HIS A 150 6.64 -13.31 8.94
N SER A 151 6.22 -12.06 9.10
CA SER A 151 6.62 -11.23 10.25
C SER A 151 6.19 -11.84 11.59
N GLY A 152 4.97 -12.35 11.67
CA GLY A 152 4.49 -13.07 12.86
C GLY A 152 5.28 -14.35 13.13
N GLN A 153 5.75 -15.02 12.08
CA GLN A 153 6.54 -16.23 12.16
C GLN A 153 7.96 -15.97 12.65
N LEU A 154 8.63 -14.92 12.16
CA LEU A 154 9.92 -14.45 12.69
C LEU A 154 9.82 -14.14 14.18
N THR A 155 8.78 -13.40 14.59
CA THR A 155 8.54 -13.06 15.99
C THR A 155 8.40 -14.32 16.85
N ARG A 156 7.70 -15.36 16.35
CA ARG A 156 7.57 -16.64 17.04
C ARG A 156 8.92 -17.36 17.18
N ILE A 157 9.72 -17.41 16.13
CA ILE A 157 11.04 -18.07 16.15
C ILE A 157 11.96 -17.39 17.18
N HIS A 158 12.09 -16.05 17.13
CA HIS A 158 12.91 -15.32 18.08
C HIS A 158 12.43 -15.53 19.52
N ARG A 159 11.12 -15.42 19.76
CA ARG A 159 10.56 -15.65 21.10
C ARG A 159 10.85 -17.07 21.60
N LEU A 160 10.69 -18.08 20.74
CA LEU A 160 10.89 -19.48 21.10
C LEU A 160 12.37 -19.80 21.39
N ALA A 161 13.29 -19.15 20.70
CA ALA A 161 14.72 -19.29 20.92
C ALA A 161 15.11 -18.81 22.33
N ASP A 162 14.55 -17.69 22.78
CA ASP A 162 14.97 -17.01 24.01
C ASP A 162 14.11 -17.36 25.23
N MET A 163 12.88 -17.85 25.04
CA MET A 163 11.97 -18.09 26.16
C MET A 163 12.22 -19.41 26.90
N GLU A 164 11.85 -19.42 28.17
CA GLU A 164 11.69 -20.66 28.95
C GLU A 164 10.55 -21.50 28.38
N ILE A 165 10.82 -22.79 28.15
CA ILE A 165 9.84 -23.73 27.58
C ILE A 165 8.95 -24.24 28.70
N THR A 166 7.71 -23.77 28.72
CA THR A 166 6.70 -24.20 29.68
C THR A 166 6.01 -25.49 29.24
N GLU A 167 5.29 -26.14 30.15
CA GLU A 167 4.47 -27.32 29.84
C GLU A 167 3.41 -27.00 28.78
N GLN A 168 2.76 -25.83 28.87
CA GLN A 168 1.78 -25.39 27.87
C GLN A 168 2.37 -25.29 26.46
N VAL A 169 3.60 -24.77 26.33
CA VAL A 169 4.30 -24.70 25.04
C VAL A 169 4.64 -26.11 24.54
N THR A 170 5.12 -26.97 25.43
CA THR A 170 5.44 -28.37 25.13
C THR A 170 4.22 -29.13 24.63
N ASP A 171 3.08 -28.97 25.28
CA ASP A 171 1.81 -29.60 24.91
C ASP A 171 1.31 -29.12 23.55
N HIS A 172 1.40 -27.81 23.29
CA HIS A 172 1.06 -27.24 22.00
C HIS A 172 1.89 -27.87 20.88
N TYR A 173 3.22 -27.90 21.02
CA TYR A 173 4.09 -28.49 19.99
C TYR A 173 3.94 -30.01 19.89
N ARG A 174 3.63 -30.72 20.98
CA ARG A 174 3.32 -32.16 20.91
C ARG A 174 2.12 -32.42 20.00
N GLN A 175 1.06 -31.63 20.16
CA GLN A 175 -0.15 -31.72 19.33
C GLN A 175 0.16 -31.38 17.86
N VAL A 176 0.83 -30.26 17.62
CA VAL A 176 1.08 -29.76 16.27
C VAL A 176 2.08 -30.63 15.50
N LEU A 177 3.07 -31.21 16.19
CA LEU A 177 4.00 -32.19 15.62
C LEU A 177 3.40 -33.60 15.51
N SER A 178 2.19 -33.83 16.03
CA SER A 178 1.52 -35.13 16.06
C SER A 178 2.38 -36.23 16.68
N LEU A 179 3.07 -35.92 17.78
CA LEU A 179 3.96 -36.86 18.48
C LEU A 179 3.18 -37.77 19.43
N GLU A 180 3.66 -39.00 19.60
CA GLU A 180 3.06 -39.94 20.54
C GLU A 180 3.19 -39.46 22.00
N PRO A 181 2.21 -39.79 22.87
CA PRO A 181 2.29 -39.52 24.30
C PRO A 181 3.59 -40.07 24.89
N GLY A 182 4.34 -39.24 25.61
CA GLY A 182 5.62 -39.62 26.24
C GLY A 182 6.86 -39.38 25.38
N THR A 183 6.73 -39.03 24.10
CA THR A 183 7.88 -38.58 23.30
C THR A 183 8.35 -37.20 23.80
N PRO A 184 9.64 -37.02 24.12
CA PRO A 184 10.16 -35.74 24.58
C PRO A 184 10.13 -34.72 23.43
N VAL A 185 9.55 -33.55 23.68
CA VAL A 185 9.56 -32.44 22.72
C VAL A 185 10.75 -31.52 23.05
N THR A 186 11.73 -31.47 22.16
CA THR A 186 12.91 -30.61 22.34
C THR A 186 12.70 -29.24 21.71
N ARG A 187 13.38 -28.21 22.22
CA ARG A 187 13.37 -26.87 21.62
C ARG A 187 13.81 -26.91 20.15
N GLU A 188 14.79 -27.76 19.81
CA GLU A 188 15.25 -27.95 18.43
C GLU A 188 14.12 -28.42 17.51
N MET A 189 13.29 -29.39 17.95
CA MET A 189 12.13 -29.85 17.17
C MET A 189 11.11 -28.73 16.95
N MET A 190 10.85 -27.94 18.00
CA MET A 190 9.94 -26.79 17.94
C MET A 190 10.47 -25.72 16.96
N LEU A 191 11.74 -25.34 17.07
CA LEU A 191 12.37 -24.34 16.20
C LEU A 191 12.45 -24.83 14.75
N ARG A 192 12.85 -26.08 14.51
CA ARG A 192 12.88 -26.68 13.16
C ARG A 192 11.52 -26.62 12.49
N PHE A 193 10.45 -26.88 13.25
CA PHE A 193 9.09 -26.78 12.76
C PHE A 193 8.71 -25.35 12.37
N GLU A 194 9.04 -24.37 13.21
CA GLU A 194 8.76 -22.96 12.92
C GLU A 194 9.62 -22.41 11.76
N VAL A 195 10.87 -22.85 11.60
CA VAL A 195 11.73 -22.50 10.46
C VAL A 195 11.18 -23.10 9.16
N ARG A 196 10.69 -24.36 9.18
CA ARG A 196 10.02 -24.96 8.01
C ARG A 196 8.77 -24.17 7.61
N ARG A 197 8.00 -23.67 8.58
CA ARG A 197 6.85 -22.78 8.31
C ARG A 197 7.26 -21.49 7.65
N LEU A 198 8.31 -20.84 8.16
CA LEU A 198 8.86 -19.62 7.58
C LEU A 198 9.30 -19.84 6.12
N HIS A 199 10.04 -20.93 5.88
CA HIS A 199 10.46 -21.33 4.53
C HIS A 199 9.26 -21.52 3.59
N ARG A 200 8.21 -22.22 4.02
CA ARG A 200 6.98 -22.41 3.21
C ARG A 200 6.35 -21.08 2.81
N LEU A 201 6.22 -20.13 3.73
CA LEU A 201 5.65 -18.80 3.43
C LEU A 201 6.47 -18.07 2.37
N MET A 202 7.80 -18.09 2.48
CA MET A 202 8.71 -17.51 1.50
C MET A 202 8.57 -18.20 0.13
N THR A 203 8.58 -19.54 0.09
CA THR A 203 8.42 -20.31 -1.15
C THR A 203 7.07 -20.06 -1.81
N GLU A 204 5.97 -19.99 -1.04
CA GLU A 204 4.65 -19.64 -1.55
C GLU A 204 4.64 -18.24 -2.19
N PHE A 205 5.29 -17.27 -1.55
CA PHE A 205 5.43 -15.92 -2.09
C PHE A 205 6.21 -15.93 -3.41
N GLU A 206 7.33 -16.64 -3.45
CA GLU A 206 8.17 -16.79 -4.65
C GLU A 206 7.43 -17.46 -5.80
N LEU A 207 6.73 -18.57 -5.54
CA LEU A 207 6.00 -19.30 -6.58
C LEU A 207 4.98 -18.41 -7.27
N ARG A 208 4.24 -17.57 -6.51
CA ARG A 208 3.29 -16.62 -7.10
C ARG A 208 3.96 -15.61 -8.04
N ARG A 209 5.23 -15.24 -7.81
CA ARG A 209 5.96 -14.30 -8.69
C ARG A 209 6.32 -14.92 -10.05
N ARG A 210 6.42 -16.25 -10.13
CA ARG A 210 6.73 -16.94 -11.40
C ARG A 210 5.57 -16.88 -12.38
N ASP A 211 4.34 -16.84 -11.85
CA ASP A 211 3.10 -16.84 -12.60
C ASP A 211 2.41 -15.45 -12.64
N ASP A 212 3.13 -14.39 -12.23
CA ASP A 212 2.59 -13.03 -12.22
C ASP A 212 2.30 -12.52 -13.63
N LEU A 213 1.05 -12.11 -13.85
CA LEU A 213 0.67 -11.41 -15.07
C LEU A 213 1.23 -9.98 -15.05
N ALA A 214 1.63 -9.46 -16.22
CA ALA A 214 2.25 -8.13 -16.31
C ALA A 214 1.40 -7.00 -15.70
N HIS A 215 0.07 -7.09 -15.80
CA HIS A 215 -0.86 -6.07 -15.29
C HIS A 215 -1.08 -6.13 -13.78
N THR A 216 -0.68 -7.21 -13.09
CA THR A 216 -0.80 -7.33 -11.64
C THR A 216 0.47 -6.84 -10.93
N GLN A 217 1.55 -6.59 -11.67
CA GLN A 217 2.81 -6.09 -11.13
C GLN A 217 2.63 -4.72 -10.47
N VAL A 218 3.36 -4.51 -9.37
CA VAL A 218 3.40 -3.24 -8.64
C VAL A 218 4.75 -2.62 -8.87
N LEU A 219 4.77 -1.47 -9.56
CA LEU A 219 5.98 -0.74 -9.87
C LEU A 219 6.22 0.35 -8.84
N LYS A 220 7.36 0.27 -8.16
CA LYS A 220 7.86 1.32 -7.27
C LYS A 220 8.89 2.16 -8.00
N ARG A 221 8.86 3.47 -7.78
CA ARG A 221 9.87 4.41 -8.23
C ARG A 221 10.24 5.28 -7.05
N ASP A 222 11.51 5.27 -6.70
CA ASP A 222 12.03 6.15 -5.65
C ASP A 222 12.26 7.55 -6.22
N ILE A 223 12.15 8.58 -5.36
CA ILE A 223 12.47 9.95 -5.77
C ILE A 223 14.00 10.04 -5.92
N VAL A 224 14.47 10.39 -7.11
CA VAL A 224 15.88 10.70 -7.36
C VAL A 224 16.06 12.17 -7.00
N GLU A 225 16.92 12.44 -6.02
CA GLU A 225 17.22 13.74 -5.39
C GLU A 225 16.48 14.95 -6.01
N ALA A 226 15.51 15.48 -5.27
CA ALA A 226 14.63 16.59 -5.66
C ALA A 226 15.34 17.93 -5.90
N GLY A 227 16.68 17.97 -6.00
CA GLY A 227 17.46 19.19 -6.12
C GLY A 227 17.01 20.11 -7.26
N GLY A 228 16.49 19.54 -8.36
CA GLY A 228 15.89 20.32 -9.44
C GLY A 228 14.50 20.89 -9.10
N VAL A 229 13.62 20.11 -8.47
CA VAL A 229 12.23 20.53 -8.19
C VAL A 229 12.15 21.45 -6.97
N ASP A 230 12.94 21.19 -5.92
CA ASP A 230 13.02 22.08 -4.77
C ASP A 230 13.51 23.46 -5.20
N GLN A 231 14.52 23.52 -6.08
CA GLN A 231 14.96 24.78 -6.68
C GLN A 231 13.86 25.42 -7.53
N MET A 232 13.13 24.66 -8.35
CA MET A 232 11.99 25.20 -9.11
C MET A 232 10.88 25.77 -8.20
N ILE A 233 10.63 25.15 -7.04
CA ILE A 233 9.67 25.65 -6.04
C ILE A 233 10.18 26.96 -5.41
N LEU A 234 11.46 27.03 -5.06
CA LEU A 234 12.09 28.24 -4.52
C LEU A 234 12.08 29.39 -5.55
N ASP A 235 12.40 29.09 -6.81
CA ASP A 235 12.36 30.04 -7.92
C ASP A 235 10.93 30.56 -8.12
N LEU A 236 9.95 29.67 -8.16
CA LEU A 236 8.53 30.04 -8.23
C LEU A 236 8.11 30.93 -7.05
N GLY A 237 8.55 30.62 -5.83
CA GLY A 237 8.31 31.43 -4.65
C GLY A 237 8.88 32.85 -4.78
N THR A 238 10.11 32.96 -5.31
CA THR A 238 10.79 34.23 -5.56
C THR A 238 10.05 35.07 -6.61
N GLU A 239 9.58 34.44 -7.69
CA GLU A 239 8.84 35.12 -8.75
C GLU A 239 7.45 35.59 -8.26
N ILE A 240 6.78 34.83 -7.38
CA ILE A 240 5.52 35.26 -6.74
C ILE A 240 5.74 36.48 -5.84
N GLN A 241 6.80 36.48 -5.01
CA GLN A 241 7.14 37.65 -4.18
C GLN A 241 7.47 38.87 -5.05
N THR A 242 8.16 38.64 -6.18
CA THR A 242 8.45 39.69 -7.16
C THR A 242 7.16 40.28 -7.75
N LEU A 243 6.19 39.45 -8.15
CA LEU A 243 4.88 39.91 -8.61
C LEU A 243 4.17 40.74 -7.53
N GLN A 244 4.13 40.27 -6.29
CA GLN A 244 3.49 41.00 -5.18
C GLN A 244 4.13 42.38 -4.95
N ARG A 245 5.46 42.49 -5.10
CA ARG A 245 6.16 43.77 -5.01
C ARG A 245 5.80 44.69 -6.19
N LEU A 246 5.77 44.15 -7.41
CA LEU A 246 5.42 44.90 -8.62
C LEU A 246 3.96 45.41 -8.57
N GLU A 247 3.03 44.60 -8.08
CA GLU A 247 1.62 44.96 -7.95
C GLU A 247 1.37 46.05 -6.89
N ARG A 248 2.26 46.19 -5.89
CA ARG A 248 2.19 47.23 -4.85
C ARG A 248 2.90 48.52 -5.23
N ALA A 249 3.80 48.49 -6.20
CA ALA A 249 4.51 49.69 -6.64
C ALA A 249 3.61 50.57 -7.51
N GLU A 250 3.62 51.88 -7.21
CA GLU A 250 2.90 52.91 -7.97
C GLU A 250 3.62 53.23 -9.29
N SER A 251 4.96 53.17 -9.29
CA SER A 251 5.81 53.35 -10.47
C SER A 251 7.01 52.41 -10.41
N PHE A 252 7.65 52.20 -11.56
CA PHE A 252 8.85 51.37 -11.69
C PHE A 252 10.06 52.24 -11.99
N ASP A 253 11.19 51.90 -11.39
CA ASP A 253 12.46 52.54 -11.65
C ASP A 253 13.01 52.11 -13.03
N GLU A 254 13.87 52.97 -13.60
CA GLU A 254 14.49 52.77 -14.92
C GLU A 254 15.17 51.38 -15.06
N PRO A 255 15.90 50.85 -14.05
CA PRO A 255 16.45 49.50 -14.11
C PRO A 255 15.41 48.39 -14.26
N THR A 256 14.25 48.52 -13.60
CA THR A 256 13.15 47.54 -13.72
C THR A 256 12.56 47.59 -15.12
N ILE A 257 12.32 48.80 -15.65
CA ILE A 257 11.79 49.00 -17.00
C ILE A 257 12.74 48.41 -18.04
N GLU A 258 14.05 48.67 -17.96
CA GLU A 258 15.06 48.11 -18.86
C GLU A 258 15.18 46.58 -18.78
N HIS A 259 15.03 46.00 -17.59
CA HIS A 259 15.02 44.54 -17.40
C HIS A 259 13.84 43.89 -18.11
N PHE A 260 12.63 44.42 -17.93
CA PHE A 260 11.43 43.86 -18.57
C PHE A 260 11.32 44.21 -20.05
N ALA A 261 11.84 45.35 -20.50
CA ALA A 261 11.97 45.69 -21.92
C ALA A 261 12.75 44.62 -22.70
N ARG A 262 13.86 44.13 -22.14
CA ARG A 262 14.63 43.01 -22.71
C ARG A 262 13.84 41.71 -22.74
N LYS A 263 13.07 41.40 -21.69
CA LYS A 263 12.24 40.18 -21.60
C LYS A 263 11.04 40.20 -22.56
N LEU A 264 10.51 41.39 -22.83
CA LEU A 264 9.39 41.64 -23.75
C LEU A 264 9.84 41.87 -25.20
N ALA A 265 11.15 42.00 -25.44
CA ALA A 265 11.71 42.44 -26.71
C ALA A 265 11.09 43.76 -27.23
N ALA A 266 10.89 44.72 -26.32
CA ALA A 266 10.29 46.02 -26.59
C ALA A 266 11.26 47.16 -26.22
N ASP A 267 11.00 48.35 -26.78
CA ASP A 267 11.70 49.58 -26.38
C ASP A 267 11.25 50.01 -24.97
N PRO A 268 12.18 50.31 -24.03
CA PRO A 268 11.87 50.80 -22.69
C PRO A 268 10.83 51.93 -22.63
N ALA A 269 10.82 52.82 -23.62
CA ALA A 269 9.87 53.94 -23.67
C ALA A 269 8.40 53.51 -23.84
N HIS A 270 8.17 52.27 -24.29
CA HIS A 270 6.85 51.71 -24.55
C HIS A 270 6.45 50.61 -23.53
N VAL A 271 7.27 50.39 -22.49
CA VAL A 271 6.98 49.41 -21.45
C VAL A 271 6.18 50.05 -20.34
N GLU A 272 4.87 49.83 -20.37
CA GLU A 272 3.96 50.25 -19.31
C GLU A 272 3.87 49.26 -18.15
N ARG A 273 3.33 49.73 -17.02
CA ARG A 273 3.17 48.93 -15.81
C ARG A 273 2.43 47.62 -16.03
N HIS A 274 1.36 47.66 -16.84
CA HIS A 274 0.53 46.49 -17.09
C HIS A 274 1.28 45.42 -17.90
N HIS A 275 2.12 45.80 -18.88
CA HIS A 275 2.96 44.87 -19.63
C HIS A 275 3.90 44.05 -18.72
N ILE A 276 4.49 44.70 -17.72
CA ILE A 276 5.39 44.05 -16.75
C ILE A 276 4.63 43.05 -15.88
N ILE A 277 3.47 43.46 -15.35
CA ILE A 277 2.64 42.61 -14.48
C ILE A 277 2.11 41.40 -15.26
N ASP A 278 1.63 41.60 -16.48
CA ASP A 278 1.07 40.52 -17.30
C ASP A 278 2.15 39.52 -17.71
N TRP A 279 3.35 39.99 -18.09
CA TRP A 279 4.50 39.12 -18.35
C TRP A 279 4.84 38.29 -17.11
N GLN A 280 4.88 38.92 -15.94
CA GLN A 280 5.23 38.24 -14.69
C GLN A 280 4.19 37.18 -14.32
N ARG A 281 2.89 37.47 -14.51
CA ARG A 281 1.80 36.51 -14.30
C ARG A 281 1.90 35.32 -15.26
N GLU A 282 2.17 35.57 -16.54
CA GLU A 282 2.35 34.52 -17.53
C GLU A 282 3.61 33.68 -17.24
N HIS A 283 4.70 34.32 -16.82
CA HIS A 283 5.92 33.63 -16.40
C HIS A 283 5.67 32.70 -15.20
N ILE A 284 4.98 33.19 -14.16
CA ILE A 284 4.56 32.39 -13.01
C ILE A 284 3.65 31.24 -13.44
N ALA A 285 2.69 31.47 -14.36
CA ALA A 285 1.82 30.40 -14.86
C ALA A 285 2.63 29.29 -15.56
N ARG A 286 3.64 29.66 -16.36
CA ARG A 286 4.55 28.69 -16.99
C ARG A 286 5.39 27.94 -15.95
N LEU A 287 5.95 28.62 -14.96
CA LEU A 287 6.71 27.98 -13.88
C LEU A 287 5.83 27.02 -13.05
N LYS A 288 4.59 27.42 -12.73
CA LYS A 288 3.61 26.53 -12.08
C LYS A 288 3.37 25.27 -12.91
N GLN A 289 3.20 25.42 -14.22
CA GLN A 289 3.01 24.28 -15.12
C GLN A 289 4.26 23.39 -15.17
N GLN A 290 5.47 23.96 -15.15
CA GLN A 290 6.73 23.21 -15.13
C GLN A 290 6.92 22.45 -13.82
N VAL A 291 6.71 23.09 -12.67
CA VAL A 291 6.74 22.45 -11.34
C VAL A 291 5.71 21.33 -11.29
N TRP A 292 4.47 21.60 -11.71
CA TRP A 292 3.40 20.61 -11.75
C TRP A 292 3.78 19.43 -12.65
N THR A 293 4.31 19.70 -13.84
CA THR A 293 4.77 18.67 -14.77
C THR A 293 5.92 17.86 -14.17
N ALA A 294 6.93 18.49 -13.58
CA ALA A 294 8.07 17.80 -12.97
C ALA A 294 7.63 16.88 -11.83
N LEU A 295 6.68 17.34 -10.99
CA LEU A 295 6.10 16.56 -9.90
C LEU A 295 5.25 15.37 -10.39
N HIS A 296 4.47 15.56 -11.45
CA HIS A 296 3.45 14.57 -11.86
C HIS A 296 3.85 13.68 -13.05
N THR A 297 4.81 14.09 -13.88
CA THR A 297 5.27 13.30 -15.06
C THR A 297 6.45 12.38 -14.76
N GLY A 298 6.98 12.42 -13.53
CA GLY A 298 8.00 11.48 -13.08
C GLY A 298 9.43 11.84 -13.48
N GLN A 299 9.72 13.10 -13.84
CA GLN A 299 11.10 13.57 -14.06
C GLN A 299 11.97 13.50 -12.79
N VAL A 300 11.35 13.47 -11.61
CA VAL A 300 12.00 13.26 -10.30
C VAL A 300 11.95 11.81 -9.81
N LEU A 301 11.40 10.90 -10.61
CA LEU A 301 11.26 9.50 -10.23
C LEU A 301 12.33 8.66 -10.92
N GLY A 302 12.98 7.81 -10.15
CA GLY A 302 13.98 6.87 -10.65
C GLY A 302 13.38 5.76 -11.49
N GLU A 303 14.25 4.86 -11.94
CA GLU A 303 13.86 3.70 -12.73
C GLU A 303 12.78 2.87 -12.03
N PRO A 304 11.76 2.38 -12.76
CA PRO A 304 10.75 1.51 -12.19
C PRO A 304 11.37 0.19 -11.75
N ARG A 305 11.05 -0.23 -10.52
CA ARG A 305 11.44 -1.52 -9.97
C ARG A 305 10.20 -2.31 -9.57
N ASN A 306 10.27 -3.64 -9.69
CA ASN A 306 9.18 -4.51 -9.27
C ASN A 306 9.19 -4.64 -7.75
N PHE A 307 8.22 -3.98 -7.11
CA PHE A 307 8.13 -3.91 -5.66
C PHE A 307 7.96 -5.27 -4.99
N LYS A 308 7.22 -6.19 -5.63
CA LYS A 308 7.02 -7.53 -5.10
C LYS A 308 8.30 -8.38 -5.14
N LEU A 309 9.17 -8.14 -6.12
CA LEU A 309 10.50 -8.78 -6.15
C LEU A 309 11.44 -8.20 -5.09
N GLU A 310 11.36 -6.90 -4.78
CA GLU A 310 12.09 -6.32 -3.65
C GLU A 310 11.66 -6.94 -2.31
N GLN A 311 10.35 -7.11 -2.12
CA GLN A 311 9.81 -7.78 -0.94
C GLN A 311 10.29 -9.23 -0.85
N LEU A 312 10.30 -9.98 -1.96
CA LEU A 312 10.85 -11.34 -1.98
C LEU A 312 12.32 -11.37 -1.58
N ALA A 313 13.14 -10.42 -2.07
CA ALA A 313 14.54 -10.30 -1.68
C ALA A 313 14.69 -10.03 -0.17
N ARG A 314 13.82 -9.18 0.41
CA ARG A 314 13.77 -8.95 1.86
C ARG A 314 13.43 -10.22 2.64
N LEU A 315 12.40 -10.96 2.23
CA LEU A 315 12.01 -12.23 2.89
C LEU A 315 13.16 -13.25 2.87
N ARG A 316 13.87 -13.37 1.74
CA ARG A 316 15.05 -14.23 1.62
C ARG A 316 16.16 -13.82 2.58
N ALA A 317 16.50 -12.53 2.63
CA ALA A 317 17.52 -12.02 3.52
C ALA A 317 17.18 -12.25 5.01
N GLU A 318 15.91 -12.09 5.38
CA GLU A 318 15.42 -12.39 6.74
C GLU A 318 15.54 -13.89 7.06
N PHE A 319 15.14 -14.76 6.13
CA PHE A 319 15.26 -16.21 6.28
C PHE A 319 16.71 -16.68 6.40
N GLU A 320 17.60 -16.18 5.54
CA GLU A 320 19.05 -16.42 5.62
C GLU A 320 19.66 -15.91 6.93
N GLY A 321 19.14 -14.80 7.47
CA GLY A 321 19.49 -14.31 8.80
C GLY A 321 19.20 -15.33 9.89
N ILE A 322 18.03 -15.98 9.84
CA ILE A 322 17.67 -17.07 10.77
C ILE A 322 18.59 -18.28 10.60
N LEU A 323 18.87 -18.71 9.36
CA LEU A 323 19.74 -19.86 9.12
C LEU A 323 21.18 -19.62 9.56
N ARG A 324 21.69 -18.39 9.46
CA ARG A 324 23.02 -18.04 9.98
C ARG A 324 23.07 -18.08 11.51
N ALA A 325 21.98 -17.70 12.18
CA ALA A 325 21.89 -17.75 13.64
C ALA A 325 21.68 -19.18 14.16
N LEU A 326 21.00 -20.04 13.39
CA LEU A 326 20.61 -21.41 13.77
C LEU A 326 20.91 -22.40 12.62
N PRO A 327 22.19 -22.66 12.30
CA PRO A 327 22.60 -23.42 11.12
C PRO A 327 22.10 -24.88 11.14
N GLU A 328 21.94 -25.47 12.32
CA GLU A 328 21.43 -26.84 12.54
C GLU A 328 19.95 -27.02 12.16
N LEU A 329 19.25 -25.92 11.85
CA LEU A 329 17.83 -25.92 11.49
C LEU A 329 17.58 -25.76 9.99
N ALA A 330 18.63 -25.74 9.16
CA ALA A 330 18.50 -25.66 7.70
C ALA A 330 17.55 -26.76 7.16
N PRO A 331 16.54 -26.42 6.33
CA PRO A 331 15.71 -27.41 5.68
C PRO A 331 16.56 -28.36 4.83
N GLU A 332 16.28 -29.66 4.86
CA GLU A 332 16.90 -30.62 3.93
C GLU A 332 16.62 -30.17 2.48
N GLY A 333 17.68 -29.85 1.73
CA GLY A 333 17.60 -29.33 0.36
C GLY A 333 17.68 -27.80 0.22
N ALA A 334 17.71 -27.05 1.32
CA ALA A 334 18.13 -25.64 1.29
C ALA A 334 19.67 -25.61 1.31
N ALA A 335 20.28 -25.78 0.15
CA ALA A 335 21.72 -25.57 0.02
C ALA A 335 22.05 -24.15 0.52
N ALA A 336 22.95 -24.05 1.50
CA ALA A 336 23.59 -22.79 1.84
C ALA A 336 24.24 -22.23 0.56
N PRO A 337 24.18 -20.90 0.32
CA PRO A 337 24.76 -20.28 -0.86
C PRO A 337 26.24 -20.57 -1.03
#